data_AF-A0A4D4K3D6-F1
#
_entry.id   AF-A0A4D4K3D6-F1
#
_cell.length_a   1.000
_cell.length_b   1.000
_cell.length_c   1.000
_cell.angle_alpha   90.00
_cell.angle_beta   90.00
_cell.angle_gamma   90.00
#
_symmetry.space_group_name_H-M   'P 1'
#
loop_
_entity.id
_entity.type
_entity.pdbx_description
1 polymer ?
#
loop_
_entity_poly.entity_id
_entity_poly.type
_entity_poly.pdbx_seq_one_letter_code
_entity_poly.pdbx_strand_id
1 'polypeptide(L)'
;MVEATPLDRWSAWFGGRGAAEIVALPVADGWQADLHAAWCRAAVRQRSAEWSRALLGTPAVAPVTAGEAAPAAWRDPAKLLSALPARERAEWVAEFIASHGLSDAFRLLGVCTVPWAEPLGRAVVDALDIARDAGSYPWSFSGVMGLAERCLDPTQADRLEVLTAIPDESEGAAPGAGGYWAEAFQRLVGTLRLRAAMQAEL
;
A
#
# COMPACT_ATOMS: atom_id res chain seq x y z
N MET A 1 21.15 15.06 -14.97
CA MET A 1 21.95 14.47 -16.09
C MET A 1 21.68 12.97 -16.32
N VAL A 2 21.22 12.19 -15.32
CA VAL A 2 20.73 10.79 -15.52
C VAL A 2 19.20 10.70 -15.52
N GLU A 3 18.52 11.43 -14.63
CA GLU A 3 17.05 11.50 -14.53
C GLU A 3 16.33 12.14 -15.73
N ALA A 4 17.08 12.92 -16.52
CA ALA A 4 16.57 13.59 -17.72
C ALA A 4 16.59 12.66 -18.93
N THR A 5 17.37 11.57 -18.89
CA THR A 5 17.49 10.59 -19.96
C THR A 5 16.14 9.91 -20.18
N PRO A 6 15.61 9.91 -21.42
CA PRO A 6 14.45 9.11 -21.79
C PRO A 6 14.68 7.63 -21.47
N LEU A 7 13.68 6.97 -20.89
CA LEU A 7 13.88 5.63 -20.33
C LEU A 7 14.15 4.55 -21.40
N ASP A 8 13.64 4.75 -22.61
CA ASP A 8 13.86 3.92 -23.80
C ASP A 8 15.32 3.88 -24.25
N ARG A 9 16.09 4.94 -23.98
CA ARG A 9 17.53 4.97 -24.29
C ARG A 9 18.33 3.98 -23.47
N TRP A 10 17.92 3.68 -22.24
CA TRP A 10 18.57 2.66 -21.43
C TRP A 10 18.43 1.27 -22.04
N SER A 11 17.22 0.91 -22.51
CA SER A 11 17.02 -0.36 -23.22
C SER A 11 17.89 -0.46 -24.47
N ALA A 12 18.02 0.62 -25.26
CA ALA A 12 18.92 0.63 -26.41
C ALA A 12 20.40 0.45 -26.02
N TRP A 13 20.87 1.14 -24.99
CA TRP A 13 22.26 1.04 -24.53
C TRP A 13 22.60 -0.31 -23.90
N PHE A 14 21.63 -0.96 -23.26
CA PHE A 14 21.80 -2.29 -22.65
C PHE A 14 21.42 -3.44 -23.60
N GLY A 15 21.47 -3.21 -24.92
CA GLY A 15 21.33 -4.27 -25.92
C GLY A 15 19.91 -4.82 -26.06
N GLY A 16 18.89 -3.98 -25.84
CA GLY A 16 17.48 -4.34 -25.93
C GLY A 16 16.88 -4.95 -24.67
N ARG A 17 17.61 -4.94 -23.55
CA ARG A 17 17.11 -5.44 -22.26
C ARG A 17 15.87 -4.67 -21.77
N GLY A 18 14.98 -5.39 -21.09
CA GLY A 18 13.82 -4.82 -20.43
C GLY A 18 14.17 -4.10 -19.14
N ALA A 19 13.26 -3.26 -18.63
CA ALA A 19 13.52 -2.46 -17.42
C ALA A 19 13.94 -3.31 -16.21
N ALA A 20 13.29 -4.46 -15.98
CA ALA A 20 13.59 -5.35 -14.86
C ALA A 20 15.02 -5.92 -14.92
N GLU A 21 15.46 -6.31 -16.11
CA GLU A 21 16.82 -6.83 -16.33
C GLU A 21 17.86 -5.74 -16.09
N ILE A 22 17.58 -4.50 -16.52
CA ILE A 22 18.48 -3.35 -16.34
C ILE A 22 18.58 -2.98 -14.86
N VAL A 23 17.46 -2.91 -14.14
CA VAL A 23 17.43 -2.56 -12.72
C VAL A 23 18.19 -3.58 -11.86
N ALA A 24 18.22 -4.85 -12.29
CA ALA A 24 18.94 -5.94 -11.63
C ALA A 24 20.44 -6.02 -11.96
N LEU A 25 20.95 -5.24 -12.92
CA LEU A 25 22.38 -5.25 -13.23
C LEU A 25 23.21 -4.76 -12.04
N PRO A 26 24.35 -5.40 -11.72
CA PRO A 26 25.24 -4.93 -10.68
C PRO A 26 25.80 -3.55 -11.05
N VAL A 27 25.80 -2.63 -10.08
CA VAL A 27 26.34 -1.29 -10.25
C VAL A 27 27.58 -1.15 -9.38
N ALA A 28 28.72 -0.86 -10.01
CA ALA A 28 30.00 -0.71 -9.33
C ALA A 28 30.09 0.59 -8.51
N ASP A 29 31.11 0.67 -7.67
CA ASP A 29 31.55 1.86 -6.93
C ASP A 29 30.46 2.55 -6.07
N GLY A 30 29.47 1.80 -5.61
CA GLY A 30 28.41 2.30 -4.72
C GLY A 30 27.34 3.16 -5.40
N TRP A 31 27.36 3.31 -6.73
CA TRP A 31 26.42 4.16 -7.47
C TRP A 31 24.99 3.60 -7.57
N GLN A 32 24.75 2.38 -7.10
CA GLN A 32 23.46 1.70 -7.27
C GLN A 32 22.30 2.53 -6.74
N ALA A 33 22.46 3.13 -5.56
CA ALA A 33 21.43 3.93 -4.92
C ALA A 33 21.09 5.17 -5.76
N ASP A 34 22.10 5.92 -6.21
CA ASP A 34 21.93 7.13 -7.01
C ASP A 34 21.35 6.87 -8.40
N LEU A 35 21.72 5.74 -9.01
CA LEU A 35 21.19 5.33 -10.30
C LEU A 35 19.72 4.91 -10.22
N HIS A 36 19.38 4.07 -9.23
CA HIS A 36 17.99 3.66 -8.95
C HIS A 36 17.11 4.87 -8.63
N ALA A 37 17.63 5.80 -7.84
CA ALA A 37 17.04 7.10 -7.56
C ALA A 37 16.69 7.90 -8.82
N ALA A 38 17.67 8.04 -9.73
CA ALA A 38 17.48 8.76 -10.98
C ALA A 38 16.45 8.07 -11.88
N TRP A 39 16.46 6.74 -11.95
CA TRP A 39 15.46 5.97 -12.67
C TRP A 39 14.07 6.10 -12.05
N CYS A 40 13.94 6.13 -10.71
CA CYS A 40 12.66 6.38 -10.05
C CYS A 40 12.09 7.74 -10.44
N ARG A 41 12.89 8.81 -10.39
CA ARG A 41 12.42 10.14 -10.81
C ARG A 41 12.08 10.19 -12.29
N ALA A 42 12.87 9.54 -13.15
CA ALA A 42 12.58 9.45 -14.57
C ALA A 42 11.28 8.68 -14.84
N ALA A 43 11.03 7.57 -14.15
CA ALA A 43 9.83 6.74 -14.27
C ALA A 43 8.58 7.51 -13.85
N VAL A 44 8.63 8.22 -12.72
CA VAL A 44 7.53 9.10 -12.26
C VAL A 44 7.27 10.21 -13.28
N ARG A 45 8.32 10.92 -13.71
CA ARG A 45 8.20 12.03 -14.67
C ARG A 45 7.62 11.59 -16.01
N GLN A 46 8.06 10.43 -16.50
CA GLN A 46 7.64 9.88 -17.79
C GLN A 46 6.36 9.02 -17.68
N ARG A 47 5.86 8.79 -16.46
CA ARG A 47 4.74 7.89 -16.14
C ARG A 47 4.91 6.50 -16.77
N SER A 48 6.11 5.95 -16.69
CA SER A 48 6.44 4.65 -17.29
C SER A 48 6.04 3.51 -16.35
N ALA A 49 4.96 2.79 -16.70
CA ALA A 49 4.49 1.65 -15.92
C ALA A 49 5.51 0.51 -15.87
N GLU A 50 6.21 0.23 -16.98
CA GLU A 50 7.23 -0.82 -17.07
C GLU A 50 8.38 -0.56 -16.07
N TRP A 51 8.91 0.65 -16.08
CA TRP A 51 10.01 1.02 -15.19
C TRP A 51 9.56 1.16 -13.75
N SER A 52 8.36 1.70 -13.50
CA SER A 52 7.79 1.72 -12.15
C SER A 52 7.67 0.32 -11.57
N ARG A 53 7.20 -0.67 -12.35
CA ARG A 53 7.12 -2.07 -11.93
C ARG A 53 8.49 -2.65 -11.60
N ALA A 54 9.46 -2.45 -12.49
CA ALA A 54 10.83 -2.92 -12.30
C ALA A 54 11.49 -2.33 -11.03
N LEU A 55 11.27 -1.04 -10.77
CA LEU A 55 11.84 -0.31 -9.64
C LEU A 55 11.13 -0.56 -8.32
N LEU A 56 9.82 -0.85 -8.36
CA LEU A 56 9.05 -1.26 -7.18
C LEU A 56 9.45 -2.65 -6.70
N GLY A 57 9.73 -3.58 -7.64
CA GLY A 57 10.03 -4.96 -7.31
C GLY A 57 8.83 -5.71 -6.73
N THR A 58 9.10 -6.79 -5.99
CA THR A 58 8.07 -7.61 -5.35
C THR A 58 7.55 -6.95 -4.07
N PRO A 59 6.23 -6.91 -3.84
CA PRO A 59 5.64 -6.31 -2.63
C PRO A 59 6.15 -6.93 -1.33
N ALA A 60 6.45 -8.24 -1.32
CA ALA A 60 6.98 -8.96 -0.16
C ALA A 60 8.36 -8.47 0.31
N VAL A 61 9.15 -7.86 -0.59
CA VAL A 61 10.41 -7.23 -0.21
C VAL A 61 10.13 -5.76 0.03
N ALA A 62 10.21 -5.31 1.28
CA ALA A 62 10.08 -3.89 1.59
C ALA A 62 11.06 -3.12 0.70
N PRO A 63 10.59 -2.11 -0.06
CA PRO A 63 11.47 -1.35 -0.93
C PRO A 63 12.51 -0.70 -0.03
N VAL A 64 13.76 -1.21 -0.08
CA VAL A 64 14.82 -0.97 0.91
C VAL A 64 14.78 0.48 1.38
N THR A 65 14.16 0.72 2.53
CA THR A 65 14.33 1.96 3.29
C THR A 65 15.68 1.77 3.96
N ALA A 66 16.71 2.26 3.28
CA ALA A 66 18.08 2.14 3.73
C ALA A 66 18.22 2.66 5.17
N GLY A 67 19.00 1.94 5.98
CA GLY A 67 19.35 2.33 7.33
C GLY A 67 20.01 3.71 7.40
N GLU A 68 20.25 4.16 8.63
CA GLU A 68 20.55 5.51 9.14
C GLU A 68 21.65 6.37 8.45
N ALA A 69 22.18 5.98 7.29
CA ALA A 69 23.22 6.75 6.58
C ALA A 69 22.97 6.98 5.07
N ALA A 70 21.85 6.55 4.50
CA ALA A 70 21.46 6.96 3.14
C ALA A 70 20.20 7.83 3.23
N PRO A 71 20.09 8.94 2.47
CA PRO A 71 18.90 9.79 2.56
C PRO A 71 17.65 8.94 2.26
N ALA A 72 16.83 8.73 3.29
CA ALA A 72 15.64 7.88 3.33
C ALA A 72 14.48 8.36 2.41
N ALA A 73 14.76 9.17 1.38
CA ALA A 73 13.77 9.94 0.63
C ALA A 73 13.64 9.55 -0.86
N TRP A 74 14.37 8.55 -1.35
CA TRP A 74 14.60 8.42 -2.80
C TRP A 74 13.78 7.35 -3.53
N ARG A 75 12.98 6.57 -2.81
CA ARG A 75 11.87 5.78 -3.36
C ARG A 75 10.61 6.28 -2.69
N ASP A 76 9.81 7.06 -3.40
CA ASP A 76 8.42 7.32 -3.00
C ASP A 76 7.58 6.28 -3.74
N PRO A 77 7.31 5.10 -3.13
CA PRO A 77 6.69 4.00 -3.85
C PRO A 77 5.28 4.38 -4.29
N ALA A 78 4.61 5.28 -3.56
CA ALA A 78 3.32 5.83 -3.93
C ALA A 78 3.35 6.55 -5.30
N LYS A 79 4.44 7.28 -5.60
CA LYS A 79 4.61 7.93 -6.92
C LYS A 79 4.90 6.95 -8.05
N LEU A 80 5.58 5.85 -7.77
CA LEU A 80 5.80 4.80 -8.78
C LEU A 80 4.50 4.03 -9.04
N LEU A 81 3.78 3.68 -7.97
CA LEU A 81 2.48 3.01 -8.02
C LEU A 81 1.44 3.83 -8.81
N SER A 82 1.48 5.16 -8.72
CA SER A 82 0.53 6.01 -9.46
C SER A 82 0.70 5.94 -10.98
N ALA A 83 1.85 5.47 -11.48
CA ALA A 83 2.07 5.20 -12.90
C ALA A 83 1.54 3.83 -13.35
N LEU A 84 1.21 2.92 -12.42
CA LEU A 84 0.65 1.62 -12.74
C LEU A 84 -0.87 1.70 -13.04
N PRO A 85 -1.41 0.75 -13.83
CA PRO A 85 -2.85 0.54 -13.92
C PRO A 85 -3.50 0.38 -12.54
N ALA A 86 -4.73 0.86 -12.38
CA ALA A 86 -5.42 0.88 -11.10
C ALA A 86 -5.52 -0.51 -10.44
N ARG A 87 -5.88 -1.53 -11.21
CA ARG A 87 -5.98 -2.92 -10.73
C ARG A 87 -4.62 -3.43 -10.24
N GLU A 88 -3.58 -3.27 -11.05
CA GLU A 88 -2.22 -3.72 -10.70
C GLU A 88 -1.69 -3.01 -9.45
N ARG A 89 -1.94 -1.71 -9.31
CA ARG A 89 -1.62 -0.96 -8.10
C ARG A 89 -2.34 -1.53 -6.87
N ALA A 90 -3.64 -1.82 -7.00
CA ALA A 90 -4.42 -2.40 -5.91
C ALA A 90 -3.90 -3.78 -5.48
N GLU A 91 -3.53 -4.63 -6.45
CA GLU A 91 -2.90 -5.94 -6.21
C GLU A 91 -1.56 -5.79 -5.49
N TRP A 92 -0.69 -4.91 -5.97
CA TRP A 92 0.63 -4.66 -5.37
C TRP A 92 0.50 -4.19 -3.91
N VAL A 93 -0.39 -3.22 -3.65
CA VAL A 93 -0.60 -2.68 -2.30
C VAL A 93 -1.27 -3.72 -1.38
N ALA A 94 -2.17 -4.55 -1.89
CA ALA A 94 -2.76 -5.64 -1.12
C ALA A 94 -1.70 -6.65 -0.65
N GLU A 95 -0.80 -7.08 -1.54
CA GLU A 95 0.30 -7.99 -1.20
C GLU A 95 1.32 -7.34 -0.24
N PHE A 96 1.57 -6.04 -0.41
CA PHE A 96 2.42 -5.28 0.51
C PHE A 96 1.84 -5.25 1.92
N ILE A 97 0.53 -4.96 2.06
CA ILE A 97 -0.16 -4.99 3.35
C ILE A 97 -0.10 -6.38 3.98
N ALA A 98 -0.31 -7.44 3.19
CA ALA A 98 -0.23 -8.81 3.68
C ALA A 98 1.18 -9.18 4.19
N SER A 99 2.23 -8.56 3.64
CA SER A 99 3.62 -8.88 3.98
C SER A 99 4.19 -8.02 5.11
N HIS A 100 3.81 -6.74 5.18
CA HIS A 100 4.41 -5.75 6.09
C HIS A 100 3.42 -5.15 7.10
N GLY A 101 2.12 -5.37 6.89
CA GLY A 101 1.07 -4.79 7.71
C GLY A 101 0.67 -3.37 7.30
N LEU A 102 -0.25 -2.81 8.08
CA LEU A 102 -0.98 -1.58 7.72
C LEU A 102 -0.17 -0.30 8.00
N SER A 103 0.68 -0.32 9.03
CA SER A 103 1.48 0.83 9.47
C SER A 103 2.39 1.38 8.37
N ASP A 104 2.96 0.48 7.56
CA ASP A 104 3.87 0.84 6.47
C ASP A 104 3.14 1.21 5.16
N ALA A 105 1.85 0.86 5.06
CA ALA A 105 1.07 0.99 3.84
C ALA A 105 0.31 2.32 3.69
N PHE A 106 0.23 3.15 4.75
CA PHE A 106 -0.63 4.34 4.79
C PHE A 106 -0.46 5.28 3.58
N ARG A 107 0.78 5.58 3.18
CA ARG A 107 1.05 6.43 2.01
C ARG A 107 0.65 5.77 0.68
N LEU A 108 0.75 4.45 0.59
CA LEU A 108 0.44 3.69 -0.62
C LEU A 108 -1.07 3.60 -0.84
N LEU A 109 -1.83 3.46 0.25
CA LEU A 109 -3.30 3.51 0.23
C LEU A 109 -3.81 4.83 -0.37
N GLY A 110 -3.12 5.94 -0.11
CA GLY A 110 -3.48 7.27 -0.61
C GLY A 110 -3.46 7.43 -2.13
N VAL A 111 -2.79 6.53 -2.87
CA VAL A 111 -2.76 6.56 -4.35
C VAL A 111 -3.67 5.50 -5.00
N CYS A 112 -4.33 4.66 -4.19
CA CYS A 112 -5.24 3.64 -4.70
C CYS A 112 -6.57 4.26 -5.15
N THR A 113 -7.15 3.71 -6.24
CA THR A 113 -8.46 4.15 -6.73
C THR A 113 -9.55 3.79 -5.74
N VAL A 114 -10.52 4.69 -5.55
CA VAL A 114 -11.73 4.43 -4.77
C VAL A 114 -12.87 3.95 -5.69
N PRO A 115 -13.73 3.04 -5.23
CA PRO A 115 -13.62 2.31 -3.96
C PRO A 115 -12.48 1.29 -3.95
N TRP A 116 -11.94 1.00 -2.77
CA TRP A 116 -11.01 -0.10 -2.49
C TRP A 116 -11.80 -1.42 -2.54
N ALA A 117 -12.04 -1.89 -3.75
CA ALA A 117 -12.58 -3.22 -4.02
C ALA A 117 -11.53 -4.32 -3.77
N GLU A 118 -11.91 -5.58 -3.93
CA GLU A 118 -10.97 -6.70 -3.88
C GLU A 118 -9.90 -6.60 -4.99
N PRO A 119 -8.63 -6.95 -4.70
CA PRO A 119 -8.14 -7.57 -3.46
C PRO A 119 -7.77 -6.58 -2.34
N LEU A 120 -7.65 -5.28 -2.64
CA LEU A 120 -7.15 -4.28 -1.69
C LEU A 120 -8.04 -4.12 -0.45
N GLY A 121 -9.36 -4.01 -0.65
CA GLY A 121 -10.30 -3.88 0.47
C GLY A 121 -10.19 -5.05 1.44
N ARG A 122 -10.01 -6.27 0.92
CA ARG A 122 -9.83 -7.47 1.74
C ARG A 122 -8.55 -7.40 2.56
N ALA A 123 -7.42 -7.04 1.95
CA ALA A 123 -6.14 -6.94 2.65
C ALA A 123 -6.15 -5.89 3.78
N VAL A 124 -6.82 -4.75 3.57
CA VAL A 124 -7.00 -3.73 4.62
C VAL A 124 -7.80 -4.27 5.79
N VAL A 125 -8.92 -4.96 5.52
CA VAL A 125 -9.79 -5.53 6.55
C VAL A 125 -9.08 -6.64 7.32
N ASP A 126 -8.42 -7.56 6.63
CA ASP A 126 -7.65 -8.64 7.26
C ASP A 126 -6.54 -8.07 8.16
N ALA A 127 -5.82 -7.03 7.72
CA ALA A 127 -4.79 -6.39 8.54
C ALA A 127 -5.35 -5.66 9.78
N LEU A 128 -6.56 -5.08 9.70
CA LEU A 128 -7.24 -4.49 10.84
C LEU A 128 -7.72 -5.57 11.83
N ASP A 129 -8.21 -6.70 11.33
CA ASP A 129 -8.61 -7.83 12.16
C ASP A 129 -7.41 -8.46 12.89
N ILE A 130 -6.29 -8.64 12.17
CA ILE A 130 -5.01 -9.08 12.80
C ILE A 130 -4.59 -8.10 13.92
N ALA A 131 -4.72 -6.79 13.70
CA ALA A 131 -4.39 -5.80 14.73
C ALA A 131 -5.35 -5.84 15.94
N ARG A 132 -6.63 -6.12 15.70
CA ARG A 132 -7.65 -6.36 16.72
C ARG A 132 -7.31 -7.58 17.56
N ASP A 133 -7.02 -8.70 16.92
CA ASP A 133 -6.68 -9.97 17.58
C ASP A 133 -5.35 -9.90 18.33
N ALA A 134 -4.40 -9.09 17.85
CA ALA A 134 -3.15 -8.82 18.56
C ALA A 134 -3.32 -7.94 19.82
N GLY A 135 -4.55 -7.48 20.14
CA GLY A 135 -4.83 -6.66 21.31
C GLY A 135 -4.24 -5.24 21.23
N SER A 136 -3.89 -4.77 20.03
CA SER A 136 -3.43 -3.39 19.82
C SER A 136 -4.56 -2.40 20.10
N TYR A 137 -4.24 -1.15 20.40
CA TYR A 137 -5.30 -0.14 20.56
C TYR A 137 -5.78 0.39 19.21
N PRO A 138 -7.11 0.56 19.00
CA PRO A 138 -7.67 1.04 17.73
C PRO A 138 -7.19 2.44 17.31
N TRP A 139 -6.89 3.34 18.26
CA TRP A 139 -6.48 4.71 17.93
C TRP A 139 -5.14 4.79 17.21
N SER A 140 -4.26 3.78 17.39
CA SER A 140 -3.03 3.63 16.60
C SER A 140 -3.33 3.46 15.10
N PHE A 141 -4.53 2.99 14.76
CA PHE A 141 -5.00 2.78 13.40
C PHE A 141 -6.08 3.79 12.97
N SER A 142 -6.35 4.84 13.77
CA SER A 142 -7.40 5.83 13.50
C SER A 142 -7.32 6.47 12.11
N GLY A 143 -6.10 6.77 11.65
CA GLY A 143 -5.87 7.30 10.30
C GLY A 143 -6.32 6.35 9.20
N VAL A 144 -6.01 5.05 9.33
CA VAL A 144 -6.41 4.03 8.36
C VAL A 144 -7.90 3.72 8.47
N MET A 145 -8.45 3.64 9.68
CA MET A 145 -9.90 3.48 9.89
C MET A 145 -10.69 4.60 9.21
N GLY A 146 -10.25 5.86 9.37
CA GLY A 146 -10.87 6.99 8.69
C GLY A 146 -10.77 6.92 7.16
N LEU A 147 -9.66 6.40 6.62
CA LEU A 147 -9.56 6.13 5.18
C LEU A 147 -10.50 4.99 4.77
N ALA A 148 -10.54 3.89 5.51
CA ALA A 148 -11.39 2.74 5.24
C ALA A 148 -12.88 3.13 5.18
N GLU A 149 -13.35 3.96 6.11
CA GLU A 149 -14.72 4.51 6.12
C GLU A 149 -15.08 5.22 4.80
N ARG A 150 -14.13 5.94 4.20
CA ARG A 150 -14.34 6.71 2.95
C ARG A 150 -14.03 5.93 1.68
N CYS A 151 -13.08 5.01 1.76
CA CYS A 151 -12.45 4.43 0.60
C CYS A 151 -12.85 2.98 0.37
N LEU A 152 -13.22 2.19 1.40
CA LEU A 152 -13.69 0.82 1.19
C LEU A 152 -14.95 0.78 0.31
N ASP A 153 -15.07 -0.31 -0.44
CA ASP A 153 -16.27 -0.65 -1.18
C ASP A 153 -17.45 -0.84 -0.21
N PRO A 154 -18.54 -0.05 -0.35
CA PRO A 154 -19.72 -0.15 0.52
C PRO A 154 -20.35 -1.54 0.56
N THR A 155 -20.20 -2.34 -0.50
CA THR A 155 -20.75 -3.70 -0.59
C THR A 155 -20.11 -4.68 0.40
N GLN A 156 -18.97 -4.31 1.00
CA GLN A 156 -18.27 -5.15 1.99
C GLN A 156 -18.90 -5.08 3.39
N ALA A 157 -19.87 -4.20 3.64
CA ALA A 157 -20.41 -3.94 4.99
C ALA A 157 -20.82 -5.21 5.74
N ASP A 158 -21.55 -6.12 5.08
CA ASP A 158 -22.05 -7.34 5.73
C ASP A 158 -20.93 -8.31 6.09
N ARG A 159 -19.83 -8.32 5.32
CA ARG A 159 -18.65 -9.13 5.63
C ARG A 159 -17.96 -8.65 6.91
N LEU A 160 -17.95 -7.35 7.15
CA LEU A 160 -17.31 -6.75 8.32
C LEU A 160 -18.17 -6.87 9.59
N GLU A 161 -19.44 -7.28 9.48
CA GLU A 161 -20.35 -7.38 10.63
C GLU A 161 -19.82 -8.35 11.70
N VAL A 162 -19.16 -9.43 11.30
CA VAL A 162 -18.53 -10.38 12.24
C VAL A 162 -17.45 -9.73 13.12
N LEU A 163 -16.77 -8.69 12.63
CA LEU A 163 -15.69 -7.98 13.34
C LEU A 163 -16.21 -7.00 14.40
N THR A 164 -17.52 -6.80 14.45
CA THR A 164 -18.18 -5.94 15.46
C THR A 164 -18.34 -6.63 16.82
N ALA A 165 -18.08 -7.93 16.90
CA ALA A 165 -18.07 -8.67 18.15
C ALA A 165 -16.85 -8.28 19.01
N ILE A 166 -17.04 -8.22 20.33
CA ILE A 166 -15.95 -8.03 21.27
C ILE A 166 -15.05 -9.29 21.21
N PRO A 167 -13.76 -9.16 20.89
CA PRO A 167 -12.84 -10.30 20.90
C PRO A 167 -12.65 -10.82 22.33
N ASP A 168 -12.37 -12.12 22.45
CA ASP A 168 -11.98 -12.72 23.73
C ASP A 168 -10.69 -12.06 24.25
N GLU A 169 -10.66 -11.74 25.55
CA GLU A 169 -9.47 -11.15 26.15
C GLU A 169 -8.33 -12.17 26.19
N SER A 170 -7.22 -11.84 25.50
CA SER A 170 -6.00 -12.65 25.50
C SER A 170 -5.01 -12.16 26.55
N GLU A 171 -4.22 -13.07 27.13
CA GLU A 171 -3.12 -12.72 28.04
C GLU A 171 -2.12 -11.78 27.33
N GLY A 172 -1.99 -10.55 27.83
CA GLY A 172 -1.14 -9.51 27.23
C GLY A 172 -1.88 -8.50 26.35
N ALA A 173 -3.18 -8.66 26.14
CA ALA A 173 -3.99 -7.64 25.48
C ALA A 173 -4.12 -6.38 26.37
N ALA A 174 -4.20 -5.23 25.73
CA ALA A 174 -4.50 -3.99 26.40
C ALA A 174 -5.91 -4.03 27.05
N PRO A 175 -6.07 -3.71 28.36
CA PRO A 175 -7.36 -3.77 29.04
C PRO A 175 -8.44 -2.95 28.33
N GLY A 176 -9.58 -3.56 28.03
CA GLY A 176 -10.72 -2.91 27.37
C GLY A 176 -10.54 -2.61 25.87
N ALA A 177 -9.40 -2.95 25.25
CA ALA A 177 -9.17 -2.72 23.82
C ALA A 177 -10.22 -3.41 22.92
N GLY A 178 -10.70 -4.59 23.33
CA GLY A 178 -11.73 -5.33 22.59
C GLY A 178 -13.04 -4.56 22.42
N GLY A 179 -13.50 -3.86 23.46
CA GLY A 179 -14.69 -3.01 23.38
C GLY A 179 -14.51 -1.85 22.41
N TYR A 180 -13.36 -1.18 22.46
CA TYR A 180 -13.07 -0.09 21.52
C TYR A 180 -12.95 -0.58 20.06
N TRP A 181 -12.41 -1.79 19.82
CA TRP A 181 -12.41 -2.38 18.49
C TRP A 181 -13.80 -2.67 17.98
N ALA A 182 -14.65 -3.27 18.82
CA ALA A 182 -16.05 -3.53 18.48
C ALA A 182 -16.78 -2.25 18.06
N GLU A 183 -16.66 -1.17 18.85
CA GLU A 183 -17.24 0.14 18.52
C GLU A 183 -16.68 0.72 17.21
N ALA A 184 -15.36 0.61 17.00
CA ALA A 184 -14.71 1.11 15.80
C ALA A 184 -15.21 0.38 14.53
N PHE A 185 -15.36 -0.95 14.58
CA PHE A 185 -15.93 -1.73 13.49
C PHE A 185 -17.42 -1.46 13.29
N GLN A 186 -18.20 -1.27 14.36
CA GLN A 186 -19.62 -0.89 14.26
C GLN A 186 -19.78 0.43 13.51
N ARG A 187 -18.96 1.43 13.84
CA ARG A 187 -18.95 2.73 13.15
C ARG A 187 -18.57 2.61 11.68
N LEU A 188 -17.56 1.79 11.37
CA LEU A 188 -17.16 1.51 9.99
C LEU A 188 -18.30 0.84 9.20
N VAL A 189 -18.90 -0.24 9.71
CA VAL A 189 -20.01 -0.96 9.08
C VAL A 189 -21.21 -0.03 8.86
N GLY A 190 -21.59 0.75 9.87
CA GLY A 190 -22.67 1.73 9.77
C GLY A 190 -22.43 2.76 8.66
N THR A 191 -21.19 3.22 8.52
CA THR A 191 -20.79 4.17 7.45
C THR A 191 -20.87 3.53 6.06
N LEU A 192 -20.42 2.28 5.91
CA LEU A 192 -20.51 1.56 4.64
C LEU A 192 -21.96 1.29 4.23
N ARG A 193 -22.82 0.88 5.17
CA ARG A 193 -24.27 0.69 4.92
C ARG A 193 -24.95 1.99 4.49
N LEU A 194 -24.64 3.11 5.15
CA LEU A 194 -25.15 4.42 4.75
C LEU A 194 -24.70 4.79 3.33
N ARG A 195 -23.42 4.62 3.01
CA ARG A 195 -22.89 4.89 1.66
C ARG A 195 -23.53 3.99 0.59
N ALA A 196 -23.75 2.71 0.89
CA ALA A 196 -24.42 1.77 -0.01
C ALA A 196 -25.87 2.20 -0.27
N ALA A 197 -26.61 2.57 0.78
CA ALA A 197 -27.97 3.09 0.65
C ALA A 197 -28.01 4.36 -0.22
N MET A 198 -27.10 5.32 0.01
CA MET A 198 -27.02 6.53 -0.80
C MET A 198 -26.73 6.24 -2.28
N GLN A 199 -25.91 5.22 -2.59
CA GLN A 199 -25.60 4.84 -3.96
C GLN A 199 -26.79 4.18 -4.68
N ALA A 200 -27.66 3.48 -3.95
CA ALA A 200 -28.86 2.85 -4.52
C ALA A 200 -29.95 3.87 -4.93
N GLU A 201 -29.89 5.08 -4.39
CA GLU A 201 -30.85 6.16 -4.66
C GLU A 201 -30.42 7.09 -5.82
N LEU A 202 -29.24 6.86 -6.42
CA LEU A 202 -28.69 7.64 -7.55
C LEU A 202 -29.01 6.99 -8.90
#